data_AF-A0A1V5Z7L6-F1
#
_entry.id   AF-A0A1V5Z7L6-F1
#
_cell.length_a   1.000
_cell.length_b   1.000
_cell.length_c   1.000
_cell.angle_alpha   90.00
_cell.angle_beta   90.00
_cell.angle_gamma   90.00
#
_symmetry.space_group_name_H-M   'P 1'
#
loop_
_entity.id
_entity.type
_entity.pdbx_description
1 polymer ?
#
loop_
_entity_poly.entity_id
_entity_poly.type
_entity_poly.pdbx_seq_one_letter_code
_entity_poly.pdbx_strand_id
1 'polypeptide(L)'
;MPRLPDGIEKKIQYTWHFNFCSSPDGFNFSSDPAGHNVFISYLTDHKKKAVSFCRSHLFWDLDKDYAGGFKRVSEENLKAVCIYARNQKGVLKDIAGTFADNNANIVMIHLETIHGRSEDVFDELYIEYEGDVHQENLVNSLHRLTGVRDVIEHVSFSDIYGKRVIIIGGGAQVAQVAMGAVNEADRHNIRGERISVDTIPLVGERTLSQAIDAVNRLPRVEILVLAGSIMGGEVSRAVDRVKEAGIPVIALNMAGSVASHADLVVTDPIQAGVFAVMHVSSIAVFDIYRVRGKKF
;
A
#
# COMPACT_ATOMS: atom_id res chain seq x y z
N MET A 1 -41.41 -8.04 -21.25
CA MET A 1 -40.52 -7.95 -20.08
C MET A 1 -40.16 -9.36 -19.62
N PRO A 2 -38.94 -9.84 -19.86
CA PRO A 2 -38.41 -11.03 -19.19
C PRO A 2 -37.68 -10.63 -17.90
N ARG A 3 -37.92 -11.40 -16.84
CA ARG A 3 -37.38 -11.23 -15.49
C ARG A 3 -35.88 -11.59 -15.45
N LEU A 4 -35.10 -10.83 -14.69
CA LEU A 4 -33.74 -11.19 -14.30
C LEU A 4 -33.78 -12.39 -13.33
N PRO A 5 -32.86 -13.37 -13.43
CA PRO A 5 -32.73 -14.43 -12.45
C PRO A 5 -32.08 -13.92 -11.16
N ASP A 6 -32.65 -14.35 -10.04
CA ASP A 6 -32.17 -14.14 -8.68
C ASP A 6 -30.85 -14.88 -8.41
N GLY A 7 -29.99 -14.27 -7.58
CA GLY A 7 -28.92 -14.98 -6.88
C GLY A 7 -27.49 -14.74 -7.40
N ILE A 8 -26.90 -13.59 -7.08
CA ILE A 8 -25.45 -13.46 -6.88
C ILE A 8 -25.23 -12.75 -5.54
N GLU A 9 -24.96 -13.53 -4.50
CA GLU A 9 -24.37 -12.99 -3.28
C GLU A 9 -22.97 -12.47 -3.61
N LYS A 10 -22.79 -11.15 -3.52
CA LYS A 10 -21.47 -10.52 -3.43
C LYS A 10 -20.80 -10.98 -2.13
N LYS A 11 -19.84 -11.90 -2.20
CA LYS A 11 -18.74 -11.91 -1.21
C LYS A 11 -17.62 -11.03 -1.74
N ILE A 12 -17.77 -9.73 -1.52
CA ILE A 12 -16.62 -8.83 -1.52
C ILE A 12 -16.17 -8.72 -0.08
N GLN A 13 -15.06 -9.37 0.24
CA GLN A 13 -14.44 -9.27 1.56
C GLN A 13 -13.56 -8.01 1.56
N TYR A 14 -14.15 -6.89 1.96
CA TYR A 14 -13.37 -5.71 2.33
C TYR A 14 -12.93 -5.86 3.79
N THR A 15 -11.63 -5.94 4.04
CA THR A 15 -11.09 -5.70 5.38
C THR A 15 -10.90 -4.20 5.55
N TRP A 16 -11.83 -3.57 6.24
CA TRP A 16 -11.72 -2.19 6.72
C TRP A 16 -11.10 -2.19 8.12
N HIS A 17 -10.07 -1.37 8.34
CA HIS A 17 -9.69 -0.99 9.69
C HIS A 17 -10.54 0.22 10.11
N PHE A 18 -11.41 0.01 11.10
CA PHE A 18 -12.10 1.09 11.80
C PHE A 18 -11.18 1.65 12.89
N ASN A 19 -10.89 2.95 12.85
CA ASN A 19 -10.42 3.68 14.04
C ASN A 19 -11.65 4.00 14.89
N PHE A 20 -11.80 3.32 16.02
CA PHE A 20 -12.78 3.69 17.04
C PHE A 20 -12.29 4.93 17.78
N CYS A 21 -12.90 6.08 17.50
CA CYS A 21 -12.92 7.19 18.44
C CYS A 21 -14.32 7.19 19.07
N SER A 22 -14.42 6.78 20.33
CA SER A 22 -15.66 6.84 21.10
C SER A 22 -16.06 8.30 21.32
N SER A 23 -17.13 8.77 20.66
CA SER A 23 -17.90 9.93 21.13
C SER A 23 -19.16 9.43 21.88
N PRO A 24 -19.70 10.19 22.84
CA PRO A 24 -20.75 9.71 23.75
C PRO A 24 -22.15 9.59 23.14
N ASP A 25 -22.36 10.07 21.91
CA ASP A 25 -23.69 10.20 21.32
C ASP A 25 -23.85 9.22 20.15
N GLY A 26 -24.74 8.24 20.32
CA GLY A 26 -24.89 7.06 19.47
C GLY A 26 -25.12 7.31 17.96
N PHE A 27 -24.72 6.32 17.16
CA PHE A 27 -24.91 6.29 15.71
C PHE A 27 -26.39 6.16 15.32
N ASN A 28 -26.89 7.08 14.49
CA ASN A 28 -28.13 6.92 13.73
C ASN A 28 -27.81 6.83 12.24
N PHE A 29 -28.13 5.70 11.61
CA PHE A 29 -28.11 5.56 10.15
C PHE A 29 -29.44 6.05 9.58
N SER A 30 -29.43 7.02 8.66
CA SER A 30 -30.58 7.29 7.79
C SER A 30 -30.25 6.90 6.35
N SER A 31 -31.05 6.00 5.77
CA SER A 31 -31.00 5.61 4.37
C SER A 31 -31.70 6.63 3.47
N ASP A 32 -31.03 7.08 2.41
CA ASP A 32 -31.64 7.85 1.31
C ASP A 32 -32.48 6.93 0.39
N PRO A 33 -33.68 7.31 -0.11
CA PRO A 33 -34.56 6.42 -0.88
C PRO A 33 -34.05 6.00 -2.27
N ALA A 34 -32.87 6.46 -2.70
CA ALA A 34 -32.34 6.18 -4.04
C ALA A 34 -31.19 5.15 -4.09
N GLY A 35 -30.76 4.57 -2.96
CA GLY A 35 -29.87 3.40 -2.96
C GLY A 35 -28.45 3.62 -3.52
N HIS A 36 -27.94 4.85 -3.52
CA HIS A 36 -26.56 5.14 -3.92
C HIS A 36 -25.66 5.31 -2.68
N ASN A 37 -24.61 4.48 -2.57
CA ASN A 37 -23.52 4.70 -1.62
C ASN A 37 -22.64 5.84 -2.13
N VAL A 38 -22.88 7.05 -1.65
CA VAL A 38 -22.02 8.21 -1.87
C VAL A 38 -21.15 8.40 -0.64
N PHE A 39 -19.83 8.39 -0.81
CA PHE A 39 -18.91 8.88 0.22
C PHE A 39 -19.12 10.40 0.35
N ILE A 40 -19.69 10.83 1.46
CA ILE A 40 -19.81 12.25 1.82
C ILE A 40 -18.86 12.49 2.99
N SER A 41 -17.73 13.14 2.73
CA SER A 41 -16.94 13.76 3.80
C SER A 41 -17.62 15.08 4.19
N TYR A 42 -18.26 15.12 5.35
CA TYR A 42 -18.72 16.40 5.91
C TYR A 42 -17.57 17.06 6.68
N LEU A 43 -17.20 18.27 6.28
CA LEU A 43 -16.65 19.27 7.19
C LEU A 43 -17.84 20.09 7.69
N THR A 44 -18.24 19.90 8.94
CA THR A 44 -19.30 20.68 9.58
C THR A 44 -18.78 22.06 9.95
N ASP A 45 -19.14 23.09 9.18
CA ASP A 45 -19.18 24.47 9.67
C ASP A 45 -20.61 24.76 10.18
N HIS A 46 -20.72 25.04 11.47
CA HIS A 46 -21.98 25.04 12.22
C HIS A 46 -22.94 26.22 11.93
N LYS A 47 -22.74 27.03 10.87
CA LYS A 47 -23.51 28.28 10.75
C LYS A 47 -24.18 28.68 9.43
N LYS A 48 -24.13 27.92 8.32
CA LYS A 48 -24.93 28.32 7.12
C LYS A 48 -25.54 27.12 6.36
N LYS A 49 -26.86 27.01 6.40
CA LYS A 49 -27.67 26.15 5.52
C LYS A 49 -27.82 26.85 4.15
N ALA A 50 -27.20 26.32 3.11
CA ALA A 50 -27.62 26.51 1.71
C ALA A 50 -26.98 25.44 0.83
N VAL A 51 -27.80 24.59 0.20
CA VAL A 51 -27.37 23.70 -0.88
C VAL A 51 -27.44 24.53 -2.17
N SER A 52 -26.29 24.91 -2.71
CA SER A 52 -26.15 25.50 -4.04
C SER A 52 -25.37 24.52 -4.91
N PHE A 53 -25.98 24.10 -6.01
CA PHE A 53 -25.33 23.31 -7.05
C PHE A 53 -24.39 24.24 -7.82
N CYS A 54 -23.17 24.41 -7.30
CA CYS A 54 -22.11 25.14 -7.98
C CYS A 54 -21.22 24.11 -8.70
N ARG A 55 -21.05 24.26 -10.02
CA ARG A 55 -20.07 23.52 -10.81
C ARG A 55 -18.69 23.98 -10.36
N SER A 56 -18.21 23.43 -9.25
CA SER A 56 -16.96 23.87 -8.64
C SER A 56 -15.80 23.40 -9.52
N HIS A 57 -15.06 24.38 -10.03
CA HIS A 57 -13.63 24.26 -10.28
C HIS A 57 -12.94 23.97 -8.94
N LEU A 58 -13.09 22.75 -8.42
CA LEU A 58 -12.29 22.20 -7.34
C LEU A 58 -11.44 21.08 -7.94
N PHE A 59 -10.69 21.46 -8.98
CA PHE A 59 -9.37 20.90 -9.18
C PHE A 59 -8.61 21.30 -7.90
N TRP A 60 -8.20 20.31 -7.12
CA TRP A 60 -7.40 20.57 -5.94
C TRP A 60 -6.07 21.17 -6.40
N ASP A 61 -5.94 22.50 -6.37
CA ASP A 61 -4.66 23.19 -6.30
C ASP A 61 -4.01 22.83 -4.95
N LEU A 62 -3.50 21.61 -4.84
CA LEU A 62 -2.75 21.11 -3.68
C LEU A 62 -1.35 21.72 -3.58
N ASP A 63 -0.98 22.60 -4.51
CA ASP A 63 0.36 23.19 -4.59
C ASP A 63 0.53 24.53 -3.85
N LYS A 64 -0.52 25.13 -3.27
CA LYS A 64 -0.38 26.52 -2.79
C LYS A 64 -0.43 26.80 -1.28
N ASP A 65 -0.94 25.93 -0.42
CA ASP A 65 -1.12 26.32 1.01
C ASP A 65 -0.83 25.24 2.07
N TYR A 66 0.23 24.43 1.87
CA TYR A 66 0.89 23.73 2.99
C TYR A 66 2.26 24.37 3.26
N ALA A 67 2.29 25.36 4.17
CA ALA A 67 3.51 26.03 4.62
C ALA A 67 4.47 25.13 5.44
N GLY A 68 4.11 23.85 5.66
CA GLY A 68 5.02 22.79 6.08
C GLY A 68 5.24 21.86 4.89
N GLY A 69 6.20 22.19 4.02
CA GLY A 69 6.37 21.56 2.72
C GLY A 69 6.45 20.04 2.79
N PHE A 70 5.63 19.37 1.98
CA PHE A 70 5.86 17.99 1.59
C PHE A 70 7.23 17.92 0.89
N LYS A 71 8.27 17.54 1.64
CA LYS A 71 9.56 17.23 1.05
C LYS A 71 9.44 15.83 0.43
N ARG A 72 9.60 15.74 -0.90
CA ARG A 72 9.80 14.45 -1.56
C ARG A 72 10.95 13.72 -0.87
N VAL A 73 10.74 12.46 -0.55
CA VAL A 73 11.70 11.63 0.17
C VAL A 73 12.59 10.89 -0.82
N SER A 74 12.06 10.64 -2.03
CA SER A 74 12.79 10.03 -3.12
C SER A 74 13.90 10.95 -3.61
N GLU A 75 15.04 10.32 -3.91
CA GLU A 75 16.11 10.89 -4.73
C GLU A 75 15.48 11.62 -5.92
N GLU A 76 15.99 12.80 -6.27
CA GLU A 76 15.36 13.84 -7.12
C GLU A 76 14.83 13.39 -8.51
N ASN A 77 14.91 12.10 -8.84
CA ASN A 77 14.61 11.50 -10.13
C ASN A 77 13.36 10.61 -10.20
N LEU A 78 12.78 10.13 -9.08
CA LEU A 78 11.61 9.24 -9.14
C LEU A 78 10.31 10.02 -9.36
N LYS A 79 9.57 9.68 -10.42
CA LYS A 79 8.33 10.33 -10.84
C LYS A 79 7.24 9.28 -11.04
N ALA A 80 5.98 9.70 -10.98
CA ALA A 80 4.85 8.80 -11.23
C ALA A 80 3.78 9.42 -12.12
N VAL A 81 3.12 8.58 -12.91
CA VAL A 81 1.92 8.94 -13.67
C VAL A 81 0.87 7.83 -13.57
N CYS A 82 -0.38 8.23 -13.64
CA CYS A 82 -1.53 7.36 -13.85
C CYS A 82 -2.03 7.58 -15.27
N ILE A 83 -2.15 6.50 -16.03
CA ILE A 83 -2.57 6.51 -17.42
C ILE A 83 -3.89 5.75 -17.53
N TYR A 84 -4.92 6.42 -18.02
CA TYR A 84 -6.17 5.76 -18.38
C TYR A 84 -6.04 5.21 -19.79
N ALA A 85 -5.82 3.90 -19.91
CA ALA A 85 -5.48 3.24 -21.16
C ALA A 85 -6.51 2.16 -21.53
N ARG A 86 -6.79 1.97 -22.82
CA ARG A 86 -7.62 0.87 -23.32
C ARG A 86 -6.93 -0.46 -23.02
N ASN A 87 -7.68 -1.40 -22.47
CA ASN A 87 -7.19 -2.76 -22.27
C ASN A 87 -7.22 -3.56 -23.59
N GLN A 88 -6.26 -3.28 -24.47
CA GLN A 88 -6.13 -3.91 -25.78
C GLN A 88 -4.68 -4.32 -26.06
N LYS A 89 -4.51 -5.35 -26.90
CA LYS A 89 -3.19 -5.82 -27.32
C LYS A 89 -2.40 -4.68 -27.97
N GLY A 90 -1.18 -4.46 -27.49
CA GLY A 90 -0.26 -3.46 -28.04
C GLY A 90 -0.24 -2.15 -27.26
N VAL A 91 -1.32 -1.79 -26.54
CA VAL A 91 -1.39 -0.49 -25.84
C VAL A 91 -0.29 -0.35 -24.78
N LEU A 92 -0.08 -1.36 -23.93
CA LEU A 92 1.01 -1.33 -22.96
C LEU A 92 2.40 -1.29 -23.61
N LYS A 93 2.57 -1.93 -24.78
CA LYS A 93 3.82 -1.90 -25.54
C LYS A 93 4.10 -0.49 -26.06
N ASP A 94 3.10 0.17 -26.61
CA ASP A 94 3.23 1.52 -27.17
C ASP A 94 3.50 2.54 -26.05
N ILE A 95 2.83 2.40 -24.91
CA ILE A 95 3.10 3.17 -23.68
C ILE A 95 4.55 2.96 -23.25
N ALA A 96 4.99 1.71 -23.04
CA ALA A 96 6.35 1.41 -22.63
C ALA A 96 7.41 1.91 -23.63
N GLY A 97 7.13 1.80 -24.94
CA GLY A 97 7.97 2.38 -25.99
C GLY A 97 8.09 3.90 -25.87
N THR A 98 7.00 4.58 -25.53
CA THR A 98 6.98 6.04 -25.34
C THR A 98 7.84 6.46 -24.15
N PHE A 99 7.83 5.71 -23.05
CA PHE A 99 8.77 5.95 -21.93
C PHE A 99 10.22 5.79 -22.39
N ALA A 100 10.54 4.71 -23.10
CA ALA A 100 11.90 4.46 -23.58
C ALA A 100 12.39 5.54 -24.56
N ASP A 101 11.55 5.98 -25.50
CA ASP A 101 11.86 7.04 -26.47
C ASP A 101 12.11 8.40 -25.81
N ASN A 102 11.58 8.61 -24.59
CA ASN A 102 11.76 9.83 -23.79
C ASN A 102 12.82 9.66 -22.68
N ASN A 103 13.72 8.67 -22.81
CA ASN A 103 14.79 8.40 -21.84
C ASN A 103 14.29 8.15 -20.40
N ALA A 104 13.06 7.61 -20.27
CA ALA A 104 12.45 7.25 -19.00
C ALA A 104 12.59 5.75 -18.75
N ASN A 105 13.19 5.39 -17.62
CA ASN A 105 13.30 4.02 -17.14
C ASN A 105 12.14 3.70 -16.21
N ILE A 106 11.26 2.78 -16.61
CA ILE A 106 10.14 2.33 -15.77
C ILE A 106 10.67 1.45 -14.64
N VAL A 107 10.33 1.79 -13.39
CA VAL A 107 10.75 1.04 -12.19
C VAL A 107 9.60 0.27 -11.55
N MET A 108 8.36 0.74 -11.70
CA MET A 108 7.17 0.06 -11.19
C MET A 108 6.01 0.23 -12.16
N ILE A 109 5.24 -0.84 -12.33
CA ILE A 109 3.97 -0.82 -13.06
C ILE A 109 2.92 -1.49 -12.19
N HIS A 110 1.76 -0.86 -12.07
CA HIS A 110 0.58 -1.43 -11.44
C HIS A 110 -0.63 -1.17 -12.35
N LEU A 111 -1.29 -2.24 -12.80
CA LEU A 111 -2.46 -2.17 -13.67
C LEU A 111 -3.69 -2.65 -12.90
N GLU A 112 -4.71 -1.80 -12.84
CA GLU A 112 -6.01 -2.16 -12.28
C GLU A 112 -7.10 -2.11 -13.34
N THR A 113 -7.80 -3.24 -13.49
CA THR A 113 -8.96 -3.32 -14.37
C THR A 113 -10.19 -2.76 -13.68
N ILE A 114 -10.82 -1.77 -14.29
CA ILE A 114 -12.01 -1.13 -13.73
C ILE A 114 -13.23 -1.99 -14.09
N HIS A 115 -13.73 -2.77 -13.12
CA HIS A 115 -14.86 -3.69 -13.34
C HIS A 115 -16.20 -2.93 -13.35
N GLY A 116 -17.10 -3.28 -14.29
CA GLY A 116 -18.51 -2.84 -14.26
C GLY A 116 -18.92 -1.74 -15.24
N ARG A 117 -18.14 -1.46 -16.29
CA ARG A 117 -18.53 -0.59 -17.41
C ARG A 117 -18.48 -1.36 -18.74
N SER A 118 -19.34 -0.95 -19.70
CA SER A 118 -19.48 -1.55 -21.04
C SER A 118 -18.23 -1.38 -21.92
N GLU A 119 -18.22 -2.01 -23.09
CA GLU A 119 -17.14 -2.29 -24.09
C GLU A 119 -16.10 -1.18 -24.45
N ASP A 120 -16.12 -0.01 -23.80
CA ASP A 120 -15.14 1.08 -23.90
C ASP A 120 -14.43 1.34 -22.55
N VAL A 121 -14.00 0.28 -21.87
CA VAL A 121 -13.32 0.41 -20.56
C VAL A 121 -11.87 0.83 -20.75
N PHE A 122 -11.52 1.95 -20.14
CA PHE A 122 -10.15 2.34 -19.89
C PHE A 122 -9.77 1.83 -18.51
N ASP A 123 -8.69 1.07 -18.45
CA ASP A 123 -8.07 0.60 -17.21
C ASP A 123 -7.10 1.64 -16.68
N GLU A 124 -6.81 1.54 -15.39
CA GLU A 124 -5.88 2.42 -14.71
C GLU A 124 -4.49 1.79 -14.70
N LEU A 125 -3.52 2.48 -15.31
CA LEU A 125 -2.13 2.06 -15.36
C LEU A 125 -1.27 3.07 -14.60
N TYR A 126 -0.88 2.69 -13.40
CA TYR A 126 0.07 3.44 -12.59
C TYR A 126 1.50 3.04 -12.94
N ILE A 127 2.36 4.03 -13.20
CA ILE A 127 3.76 3.83 -13.55
C ILE A 127 4.62 4.75 -12.69
N GLU A 128 5.62 4.18 -12.03
CA GLU A 128 6.75 4.95 -11.49
C GLU A 128 7.96 4.77 -12.41
N TYR A 129 8.72 5.85 -12.61
CA TYR A 129 9.85 5.89 -13.53
C TYR A 129 10.90 6.90 -13.09
N GLU A 130 12.12 6.67 -13.55
CA GLU A 130 13.29 7.49 -13.28
C GLU A 130 13.97 7.90 -14.60
N GLY A 131 14.83 8.91 -14.54
CA GLY A 131 15.67 9.32 -15.66
C GLY A 131 15.60 10.82 -15.95
N ASP A 132 16.49 11.26 -16.84
CA ASP A 132 16.49 12.63 -17.34
C ASP A 132 15.37 12.82 -18.37
N VAL A 133 14.17 13.07 -17.83
CA VAL A 133 12.91 13.14 -18.58
C VAL A 133 12.35 14.54 -18.55
N HIS A 134 12.17 15.14 -19.73
CA HIS A 134 11.35 16.33 -19.91
C HIS A 134 9.87 15.96 -19.78
N GLN A 135 9.29 16.26 -18.63
CA GLN A 135 7.95 15.82 -18.22
C GLN A 135 6.86 16.15 -19.26
N GLU A 136 6.82 17.39 -19.72
CA GLU A 136 5.83 17.85 -20.70
C GLU A 136 5.93 17.08 -22.02
N ASN A 137 7.14 16.73 -22.46
CA ASN A 137 7.35 15.98 -23.71
C ASN A 137 6.83 14.54 -23.59
N LEU A 138 7.10 13.88 -22.46
CA LEU A 138 6.61 12.52 -22.18
C LEU A 138 5.08 12.51 -22.14
N VAL A 139 4.46 13.39 -21.36
CA VAL A 139 3.00 13.48 -21.22
C VAL A 139 2.33 13.76 -22.58
N ASN A 140 2.86 14.72 -23.34
CA ASN A 140 2.38 15.02 -24.69
C ASN A 140 2.53 13.84 -25.65
N SER A 141 3.60 13.05 -25.53
CA SER A 141 3.82 11.86 -26.36
C SER A 141 2.82 10.75 -26.01
N LEU A 142 2.55 10.54 -24.72
CA LEU A 142 1.57 9.57 -24.24
C LEU A 142 0.14 9.92 -24.70
N HIS A 143 -0.25 11.19 -24.65
CA HIS A 143 -1.56 11.64 -25.14
C HIS A 143 -1.78 11.44 -26.66
N ARG A 144 -0.70 11.28 -27.44
CA ARG A 144 -0.81 11.01 -28.89
C ARG A 144 -1.12 9.55 -29.19
N LEU A 145 -1.01 8.65 -28.21
CA LEU A 145 -1.33 7.23 -28.38
C LEU A 145 -2.85 7.03 -28.46
N THR A 146 -3.32 6.33 -29.50
CA THR A 146 -4.75 6.06 -29.72
C THR A 146 -5.41 5.26 -28.59
N GLY A 147 -4.61 4.49 -27.84
CA GLY A 147 -5.05 3.70 -26.71
C GLY A 147 -5.10 4.47 -25.39
N VAL A 148 -4.65 5.72 -25.32
CA VAL A 148 -4.59 6.51 -24.08
C VAL A 148 -5.69 7.57 -24.10
N ARG A 149 -6.50 7.62 -23.03
CA ARG A 149 -7.51 8.67 -22.83
C ARG A 149 -6.93 9.86 -22.11
N ASP A 150 -6.18 9.60 -21.05
CA ASP A 150 -5.73 10.63 -20.13
C ASP A 150 -4.47 10.20 -19.39
N VAL A 151 -3.69 11.17 -18.95
CA VAL A 151 -2.42 11.00 -18.23
C VAL A 151 -2.40 12.01 -17.08
N ILE A 152 -2.34 11.51 -15.86
CA ILE A 152 -2.34 12.32 -14.65
C ILE A 152 -1.01 12.13 -13.94
N GLU A 153 -0.32 13.22 -13.67
CA GLU A 153 0.92 13.20 -12.89
C GLU A 153 0.60 12.98 -11.41
N HIS A 154 1.38 12.11 -10.77
CA HIS A 154 1.23 11.81 -9.35
C HIS A 154 2.59 11.83 -8.65
N VAL A 155 2.51 11.95 -7.33
CA VAL A 155 3.62 11.64 -6.45
C VAL A 155 3.75 10.10 -6.37
N SER A 156 4.99 9.59 -6.28
CA SER A 156 5.26 8.15 -6.23
C SER A 156 4.66 7.51 -4.97
N PHE A 157 4.33 6.22 -5.01
CA PHE A 157 3.98 5.47 -3.81
C PHE A 157 5.15 5.38 -2.85
N SER A 158 6.38 5.39 -3.36
CA SER A 158 7.59 5.49 -2.55
C SER A 158 7.64 6.79 -1.74
N ASP A 159 7.18 7.92 -2.30
CA ASP A 159 7.10 9.21 -1.60
C ASP A 159 5.90 9.35 -0.66
N ILE A 160 4.76 8.71 -1.00
CA ILE A 160 3.54 8.80 -0.18
C ILE A 160 3.56 7.77 0.95
N TYR A 161 3.76 6.49 0.59
CA TYR A 161 3.66 5.35 1.49
C TYR A 161 5.01 4.80 1.93
N GLY A 162 6.09 5.13 1.24
CA GLY A 162 7.44 4.79 1.71
C GLY A 162 7.77 3.31 1.67
N LYS A 163 8.62 2.90 2.61
CA LYS A 163 9.00 1.49 2.81
C LYS A 163 7.91 0.73 3.55
N ARG A 164 7.84 -0.60 3.41
CA ARG A 164 6.79 -1.42 4.03
C ARG A 164 7.34 -2.42 5.03
N VAL A 165 6.77 -2.41 6.23
CA VAL A 165 6.85 -3.49 7.20
C VAL A 165 5.65 -4.41 7.00
N ILE A 166 5.89 -5.70 6.74
CA ILE A 166 4.83 -6.70 6.60
C ILE A 166 4.70 -7.52 7.88
N ILE A 167 3.48 -7.71 8.39
CA ILE A 167 3.21 -8.52 9.58
C ILE A 167 2.20 -9.62 9.25
N ILE A 168 2.59 -10.88 9.46
CA ILE A 168 1.76 -12.07 9.17
C ILE A 168 1.68 -12.98 10.40
N GLY A 169 0.48 -13.48 10.69
CA GLY A 169 0.30 -14.56 11.67
C GLY A 169 -1.04 -14.51 12.42
N GLY A 170 -1.04 -14.94 13.68
CA GLY A 170 -2.25 -14.99 14.50
C GLY A 170 -2.75 -13.59 14.86
N GLY A 171 -4.05 -13.31 14.66
CA GLY A 171 -4.61 -11.96 14.73
C GLY A 171 -4.29 -11.17 16.01
N ALA A 172 -4.30 -11.82 17.18
CA ALA A 172 -3.96 -11.17 18.44
C ALA A 172 -2.49 -10.71 18.49
N GLN A 173 -1.55 -11.58 18.08
CA GLN A 173 -0.13 -11.24 18.08
C GLN A 173 0.21 -10.25 16.95
N VAL A 174 -0.40 -10.40 15.78
CA VAL A 174 -0.29 -9.43 14.68
C VAL A 174 -0.69 -8.03 15.16
N ALA A 175 -1.79 -7.89 15.90
CA ALA A 175 -2.23 -6.60 16.43
C ALA A 175 -1.22 -5.98 17.42
N GLN A 176 -0.59 -6.79 18.27
CA GLN A 176 0.42 -6.31 19.22
C GLN A 176 1.69 -5.85 18.51
N VAL A 177 2.17 -6.59 17.52
CA VAL A 177 3.32 -6.17 16.69
C VAL A 177 2.98 -4.90 15.92
N ALA A 178 1.79 -4.83 15.33
CA ALA A 178 1.32 -3.66 14.59
C ALA A 178 1.30 -2.41 15.47
N MET A 179 0.88 -2.51 16.73
CA MET A 179 0.90 -1.39 17.67
C MET A 179 2.30 -0.81 17.86
N GLY A 180 3.31 -1.67 18.08
CA GLY A 180 4.70 -1.23 18.22
C GLY A 180 5.25 -0.62 16.94
N ALA A 181 4.99 -1.27 15.80
CA ALA A 181 5.43 -0.78 14.50
C ALA A 181 4.78 0.56 14.14
N VAL A 182 3.47 0.73 14.31
CA VAL A 182 2.78 1.99 14.00
C VAL A 182 3.28 3.13 14.87
N ASN A 183 3.45 2.90 16.18
CA ASN A 183 3.96 3.93 17.09
C ASN A 183 5.40 4.38 16.75
N GLU A 184 6.24 3.44 16.28
CA GLU A 184 7.59 3.77 15.84
C GLU A 184 7.56 4.48 14.49
N ALA A 185 6.79 3.96 13.52
CA ALA A 185 6.68 4.52 12.19
C ALA A 185 6.15 5.96 12.21
N ASP A 186 5.18 6.27 13.07
CA ASP A 186 4.64 7.62 13.22
C ASP A 186 5.72 8.64 13.62
N ARG A 187 6.60 8.26 14.57
CA ARG A 187 7.72 9.10 15.01
C ARG A 187 8.72 9.39 13.88
N HIS A 188 8.97 8.38 13.05
CA HIS A 188 9.85 8.48 11.88
C HIS A 188 9.19 9.29 10.74
N ASN A 189 7.89 9.09 10.53
CA ASN A 189 7.11 9.71 9.46
C ASN A 189 6.95 11.23 9.67
N ILE A 190 6.73 11.68 10.90
CA ILE A 190 6.66 13.11 11.24
C ILE A 190 8.01 13.82 10.98
N ARG A 191 9.12 13.07 10.96
CA ARG A 191 10.47 13.60 10.69
C ARG A 191 10.87 13.56 9.22
N GLY A 192 9.96 13.12 8.34
CA GLY A 192 10.13 13.14 6.89
C GLY A 192 10.47 11.80 6.26
N GLU A 193 10.68 10.72 7.02
CA GLU A 193 10.68 9.38 6.43
C GLU A 193 9.26 8.94 6.05
N ARG A 194 9.13 7.85 5.31
CA ARG A 194 7.85 7.21 5.07
C ARG A 194 8.00 5.71 5.26
N ILE A 195 7.26 5.18 6.23
CA ILE A 195 7.20 3.76 6.55
C ILE A 195 5.73 3.41 6.78
N SER A 196 5.22 2.46 6.00
CA SER A 196 3.90 1.87 6.19
C SER A 196 3.99 0.51 6.89
N VAL A 197 2.92 0.15 7.58
CA VAL A 197 2.79 -1.12 8.30
C VAL A 197 1.57 -1.84 7.75
N ASP A 198 1.80 -2.96 7.08
CA ASP A 198 0.76 -3.73 6.42
C ASP A 198 0.64 -5.07 7.12
N THR A 199 -0.60 -5.47 7.43
CA THR A 199 -0.85 -6.66 8.23
C THR A 199 -1.90 -7.57 7.61
N ILE A 200 -1.74 -8.87 7.81
CA ILE A 200 -2.78 -9.84 7.47
C ILE A 200 -2.82 -10.98 8.51
N PRO A 201 -3.97 -11.19 9.17
CA PRO A 201 -4.12 -12.30 10.11
C PRO A 201 -4.36 -13.60 9.33
N LEU A 202 -3.44 -14.56 9.44
CA LEU A 202 -3.49 -15.85 8.76
C LEU A 202 -3.09 -16.97 9.72
N VAL A 203 -3.70 -18.15 9.54
CA VAL A 203 -3.37 -19.37 10.27
C VAL A 203 -3.31 -20.57 9.34
N GLY A 204 -2.62 -21.62 9.76
CA GLY A 204 -2.40 -22.84 8.97
C GLY A 204 -1.12 -22.77 8.15
N GLU A 205 -0.32 -23.84 8.22
CA GLU A 205 1.01 -23.94 7.62
C GLU A 205 1.02 -23.65 6.12
N ARG A 206 0.06 -24.22 5.36
CA ARG A 206 -0.04 -24.00 3.92
C ARG A 206 -0.37 -22.55 3.57
N THR A 207 -1.33 -21.96 4.27
CA THR A 207 -1.73 -20.56 4.04
C THR A 207 -0.61 -19.59 4.39
N LEU A 208 0.07 -19.84 5.52
CA LEU A 208 1.20 -19.04 5.98
C LEU A 208 2.38 -19.11 5.00
N SER A 209 2.79 -20.31 4.60
CA SER A 209 3.90 -20.48 3.63
C SER A 209 3.62 -19.77 2.30
N GLN A 210 2.41 -19.90 1.76
CA GLN A 210 2.00 -19.20 0.53
C GLN A 210 2.03 -17.67 0.67
N ALA A 211 1.55 -17.15 1.80
CA ALA A 211 1.55 -15.71 2.06
C ALA A 211 2.98 -15.17 2.23
N ILE A 212 3.84 -15.91 2.94
CA ILE A 212 5.26 -15.56 3.14
C ILE A 212 6.00 -15.55 1.79
N ASP A 213 5.82 -16.58 0.96
CA ASP A 213 6.42 -16.62 -0.40
C ASP A 213 5.92 -15.46 -1.29
N ALA A 214 4.71 -14.95 -1.05
CA ALA A 214 4.19 -13.81 -1.79
C ALA A 214 4.85 -12.48 -1.40
N VAL A 215 5.49 -12.39 -0.23
CA VAL A 215 6.15 -11.17 0.24
C VAL A 215 7.25 -10.71 -0.72
N ASN A 216 7.99 -11.64 -1.33
CA ASN A 216 9.04 -11.34 -2.31
C ASN A 216 8.54 -10.61 -3.57
N ARG A 217 7.22 -10.60 -3.81
CA ARG A 217 6.59 -9.96 -4.97
C ARG A 217 5.83 -8.68 -4.59
N LEU A 218 5.85 -8.30 -3.31
CA LEU A 218 5.27 -7.05 -2.87
C LEU A 218 6.25 -5.90 -3.10
N PRO A 219 5.85 -4.82 -3.77
CA PRO A 219 6.72 -3.66 -3.96
C PRO A 219 7.01 -3.00 -2.61
N ARG A 220 8.22 -2.45 -2.47
CA ARG A 220 8.68 -1.64 -1.31
C ARG A 220 8.80 -2.38 0.02
N VAL A 221 8.73 -3.72 0.04
CA VAL A 221 8.91 -4.47 1.30
C VAL A 221 10.37 -4.49 1.71
N GLU A 222 10.62 -4.12 2.96
CA GLU A 222 11.96 -4.07 3.53
C GLU A 222 12.13 -5.04 4.70
N ILE A 223 11.03 -5.53 5.30
CA ILE A 223 11.08 -6.47 6.42
C ILE A 223 9.77 -7.23 6.59
N LEU A 224 9.88 -8.47 7.05
CA LEU A 224 8.74 -9.32 7.43
C LEU A 224 8.81 -9.65 8.92
N VAL A 225 7.65 -9.56 9.61
CA VAL A 225 7.48 -10.00 10.99
C VAL A 225 6.47 -11.13 11.07
N LEU A 226 6.88 -12.27 11.64
CA LEU A 226 6.04 -13.43 11.88
C LEU A 226 5.56 -13.47 13.33
N ALA A 227 4.25 -13.30 13.49
CA ALA A 227 3.58 -13.15 14.78
C ALA A 227 2.69 -14.36 15.07
N GLY A 228 3.23 -15.37 15.76
CA GLY A 228 2.56 -16.64 16.02
C GLY A 228 2.93 -17.26 17.36
N SER A 229 2.10 -18.20 17.84
CA SER A 229 2.41 -19.04 19.00
C SER A 229 3.12 -20.33 18.58
N ILE A 230 2.86 -20.80 17.36
CA ILE A 230 3.52 -21.97 16.77
C ILE A 230 3.60 -21.82 15.25
N MET A 231 4.81 -21.94 14.69
CA MET A 231 5.03 -22.01 13.24
C MET A 231 6.24 -22.89 12.94
N GLY A 232 6.15 -23.74 11.91
CA GLY A 232 7.21 -24.64 11.51
C GLY A 232 6.96 -25.28 10.15
N GLY A 233 7.73 -26.31 9.81
CA GLY A 233 7.55 -27.08 8.58
C GLY A 233 7.79 -26.22 7.33
N GLU A 234 6.83 -26.21 6.40
CA GLU A 234 6.92 -25.44 5.16
C GLU A 234 6.99 -23.92 5.39
N VAL A 235 6.48 -23.42 6.53
CA VAL A 235 6.66 -22.00 6.91
C VAL A 235 8.14 -21.67 7.09
N SER A 236 8.93 -22.55 7.70
CA SER A 236 10.37 -22.34 7.88
C SER A 236 11.11 -22.26 6.55
N ARG A 237 10.76 -23.11 5.58
CA ARG A 237 11.36 -23.08 4.25
C ARG A 237 10.97 -21.82 3.47
N ALA A 238 9.73 -21.34 3.64
CA ALA A 238 9.30 -20.08 3.06
C ALA A 238 10.10 -18.89 3.64
N VAL A 239 10.37 -18.91 4.96
CA VAL A 239 11.24 -17.91 5.61
C VAL A 239 12.64 -17.90 4.99
N ASP A 240 13.25 -19.07 4.77
CA ASP A 240 14.57 -19.14 4.13
C ASP A 240 14.57 -18.48 2.74
N ARG A 241 13.56 -18.79 1.91
CA ARG A 241 13.43 -18.19 0.56
C ARG A 241 13.22 -16.68 0.58
N VAL A 242 12.48 -16.15 1.56
CA VAL A 242 12.28 -14.70 1.72
C VAL A 242 13.59 -14.02 2.11
N LYS A 243 14.37 -14.65 3.00
CA LYS A 243 15.68 -14.14 3.40
C LYS A 243 16.71 -14.21 2.28
N GLU A 244 16.70 -15.27 1.48
CA GLU A 244 17.53 -15.41 0.29
C GLU A 244 17.23 -14.32 -0.76
N ALA A 245 15.99 -13.84 -0.81
CA ALA A 245 15.59 -12.68 -1.63
C ALA A 245 16.01 -11.33 -1.02
N GLY A 246 16.69 -11.32 0.12
CA GLY A 246 17.20 -10.12 0.78
C GLY A 246 16.23 -9.46 1.76
N ILE A 247 15.08 -10.08 2.04
CA ILE A 247 14.10 -9.53 2.99
C ILE A 247 14.35 -10.14 4.38
N PRO A 248 14.81 -9.34 5.37
CA PRO A 248 15.03 -9.81 6.73
C PRO A 248 13.73 -10.23 7.40
N VAL A 249 13.82 -11.23 8.27
CA VAL A 249 12.66 -11.79 8.98
C VAL A 249 12.86 -11.72 10.49
N ILE A 250 11.92 -11.06 11.17
CA ILE A 250 11.75 -11.14 12.63
C ILE A 250 10.69 -12.19 12.95
N ALA A 251 10.96 -13.09 13.88
CA ALA A 251 9.95 -13.99 14.42
C ALA A 251 9.71 -13.72 15.90
N LEU A 252 8.46 -13.83 16.35
CA LEU A 252 8.21 -13.90 17.78
C LEU A 252 8.81 -15.19 18.37
N ASN A 253 9.17 -15.14 19.65
CA ASN A 253 9.57 -16.33 20.39
C ASN A 253 8.38 -17.29 20.51
N MET A 254 8.33 -18.27 19.62
CA MET A 254 7.20 -19.17 19.42
C MET A 254 7.64 -20.64 19.35
N ALA A 255 6.70 -21.57 19.47
CA ALA A 255 6.97 -22.99 19.26
C ALA A 255 7.18 -23.30 17.76
N GLY A 256 7.82 -24.43 17.47
CA GLY A 256 8.13 -24.87 16.10
C GLY A 256 9.46 -24.34 15.58
N SER A 257 9.76 -24.64 14.32
CA SER A 257 11.08 -24.41 13.74
C SER A 257 11.32 -22.97 13.27
N VAL A 258 10.29 -22.17 12.99
CA VAL A 258 10.44 -20.82 12.37
C VAL A 258 11.40 -19.90 13.11
N ALA A 259 11.40 -19.90 14.45
CA ALA A 259 12.29 -19.05 15.23
C ALA A 259 13.78 -19.31 14.94
N SER A 260 14.16 -20.55 14.61
CA SER A 260 15.55 -20.88 14.23
C SER A 260 15.94 -20.46 12.81
N HIS A 261 14.95 -20.15 11.97
CA HIS A 261 15.15 -19.71 10.59
C HIS A 261 15.08 -18.18 10.45
N ALA A 262 14.51 -17.46 11.42
CA ALA A 262 14.45 -16.00 11.41
C ALA A 262 15.85 -15.36 11.61
N ASP A 263 16.00 -14.09 11.22
CA ASP A 263 17.20 -13.31 11.47
C ASP A 263 17.29 -12.83 12.92
N LEU A 264 16.13 -12.56 13.52
CA LEU A 264 15.99 -12.08 14.89
C LEU A 264 14.77 -12.72 15.54
N VAL A 265 14.93 -13.18 16.80
CA VAL A 265 13.83 -13.69 17.61
C VAL A 265 13.54 -12.70 18.74
N VAL A 266 12.29 -12.26 18.86
CA VAL A 266 11.87 -11.27 19.87
C VAL A 266 10.72 -11.82 20.68
N THR A 267 10.79 -11.71 22.00
CA THR A 267 9.77 -12.25 22.91
C THR A 267 8.58 -11.31 23.03
N ASP A 268 8.84 -10.01 23.20
CA ASP A 268 7.78 -9.00 23.29
C ASP A 268 7.28 -8.60 21.89
N PRO A 269 5.98 -8.80 21.57
CA PRO A 269 5.46 -8.47 20.25
C PRO A 269 5.51 -6.98 19.94
N ILE A 270 5.31 -6.10 20.93
CA ILE A 270 5.38 -4.64 20.70
C ILE A 270 6.80 -4.25 20.30
N GLN A 271 7.81 -4.72 21.03
CA GLN A 271 9.22 -4.50 20.72
C GLN A 271 9.61 -5.06 19.35
N ALA A 272 9.06 -6.21 18.94
CA ALA A 272 9.31 -6.77 17.61
C ALA A 272 8.87 -5.80 16.50
N GLY A 273 7.72 -5.14 16.67
CA GLY A 273 7.23 -4.11 15.75
C GLY A 273 8.14 -2.87 15.72
N VAL A 274 8.60 -2.42 16.89
CA VAL A 274 9.55 -1.30 17.00
C VAL A 274 10.85 -1.61 16.28
N PHE A 275 11.46 -2.79 16.53
CA PHE A 275 12.69 -3.21 15.86
C PHE A 275 12.53 -3.33 14.35
N ALA A 276 11.37 -3.78 13.88
CA ALA A 276 11.09 -3.84 12.45
C ALA A 276 11.21 -2.45 11.80
N VAL A 277 10.55 -1.44 12.38
CA VAL A 277 10.61 -0.08 11.85
C VAL A 277 11.97 0.56 12.01
N MET A 278 12.61 0.38 13.16
CA MET A 278 13.96 0.90 13.37
C MET A 278 14.98 0.32 12.39
N HIS A 279 14.80 -0.93 11.94
CA HIS A 279 15.64 -1.50 10.89
C HIS A 279 15.39 -0.87 9.51
N VAL A 280 14.14 -0.55 9.21
CA VAL A 280 13.71 0.01 7.91
C VAL A 280 14.07 1.49 7.76
N SER A 281 14.09 2.22 8.88
CA SER A 281 14.49 3.63 8.93
C SER A 281 15.94 3.83 8.48
N SER A 282 16.19 4.87 7.68
CA SER A 282 17.55 5.32 7.35
C SER A 282 18.16 6.24 8.40
N ILE A 283 17.35 6.76 9.33
CA ILE A 283 17.79 7.62 10.44
C ILE A 283 18.16 6.82 11.69
N ALA A 284 17.53 5.66 11.91
CA ALA A 284 17.82 4.83 13.07
C ALA A 284 19.18 4.12 12.95
N VAL A 285 19.83 3.92 14.10
CA VAL A 285 21.15 3.24 14.17
C VAL A 285 21.00 1.71 14.21
N PHE A 286 19.80 1.22 14.52
CA PHE A 286 19.55 -0.21 14.69
C PHE A 286 19.56 -0.92 13.33
N ASP A 287 20.24 -2.06 13.30
CA ASP A 287 20.37 -2.88 12.11
C ASP A 287 20.33 -4.35 12.53
N ILE A 288 19.36 -5.11 12.01
CA ILE A 288 19.14 -6.53 12.32
C ILE A 288 20.38 -7.36 12.03
N TYR A 289 21.16 -7.01 10.99
CA TYR A 289 22.34 -7.75 10.58
C TYR A 289 23.47 -7.65 11.63
N ARG A 290 23.47 -6.61 12.47
CA ARG A 290 24.44 -6.45 13.58
C ARG A 290 24.08 -7.29 14.82
N VAL A 291 22.84 -7.75 14.91
CA VAL A 291 22.31 -8.54 16.05
C VAL A 291 21.75 -9.89 15.63
N ARG A 292 22.10 -10.36 14.43
CA ARG A 292 21.59 -11.60 13.84
C ARG A 292 21.83 -12.81 14.76
N GLY A 293 20.80 -13.64 14.91
CA GLY A 293 20.85 -14.84 15.75
C GLY A 293 20.76 -14.58 17.27
N LYS A 294 20.65 -13.32 17.70
CA LYS A 294 20.34 -13.00 19.10
C LYS A 294 18.84 -13.13 19.37
N LYS A 295 18.51 -13.29 20.65
CA LYS A 295 17.15 -13.32 21.17
C LYS A 295 16.96 -12.20 22.17
N PHE A 296 15.84 -11.48 22.05
CA PHE A 296 15.45 -10.37 22.92
C PHE A 296 14.13 -10.68 23.63
#